data_AF-A0A448KAL9-F1
#
_entry.id   AF-A0A448KAL9-F1
#
_cell.length_a   1.000
_cell.length_b   1.000
_cell.length_c   1.000
_cell.angle_alpha   90.00
_cell.angle_beta   90.00
_cell.angle_gamma   90.00
#
_symmetry.space_group_name_H-M   'P 1'
#
loop_
_entity.id
_entity.type
_entity.pdbx_description
1 polymer ?
#
loop_
_entity_poly.entity_id
_entity_poly.type
_entity_poly.pdbx_seq_one_letter_code
_entity_poly.pdbx_strand_id
1 'polypeptide(L)'
;MDTLLTGPANPSLIWWVLSQPTLVLTSFLVGRLTRFLLRGRVTVSDSAATLITLMGLWLGLLLSAWLFQAEDLMSPKMLITACSVAAVVLIVASAILAQRQRHRVLAPIAEMARLGESDRLEFKSSARWNLRTDKRDEAMETVVAKTVTAFLNSSGGTLLLGVDDDGTLIGLGPDYTTLKQPDADRFELWLRDMWRTRLGTNAAALPLVDFAPTPQGDAEVCRITVPPAPWPVYLRSKGRDAELWVRVGNSTRRLEVDDAVDYVSLRWPRINRVSWPTRIGDFLLRRDRVRPLSPAAIVTARAERTGSGAWDPDA
;
A
#
# COMPACT_ATOMS: atom_id res chain seq x y z
N MET A 1 16.17 29.31 -62.01
CA MET A 1 16.14 27.87 -62.35
C MET A 1 16.55 27.10 -61.12
N ASP A 2 15.54 26.78 -60.31
CA ASP A 2 15.35 25.52 -59.60
C ASP A 2 16.56 24.91 -58.90
N THR A 3 16.82 25.38 -57.68
CA THR A 3 17.44 24.55 -56.64
C THR A 3 16.47 23.42 -56.29
N LEU A 4 16.51 22.37 -57.10
CA LEU A 4 15.84 21.10 -56.81
C LEU A 4 16.35 20.62 -55.44
N LEU A 5 15.46 20.59 -54.46
CA LEU A 5 15.65 19.92 -53.17
C LEU A 5 15.95 18.45 -53.46
N THR A 6 17.23 18.13 -53.68
CA THR A 6 17.69 16.75 -53.80
C THR A 6 17.54 16.10 -52.43
N GLY A 7 16.88 14.95 -52.38
CA GLY A 7 16.66 14.21 -51.14
C GLY A 7 17.98 13.86 -50.42
N PRO A 8 17.91 13.32 -49.20
CA PRO A 8 19.09 12.99 -48.42
C PRO A 8 20.00 12.02 -49.18
N ALA A 9 21.32 12.24 -49.07
CA ALA A 9 22.36 11.50 -49.78
C ALA A 9 22.30 9.98 -49.57
N ASN A 10 21.70 9.53 -48.47
CA ASN A 10 21.34 8.14 -48.27
C ASN A 10 19.81 8.03 -48.06
N PRO A 11 19.06 7.50 -49.06
CA PRO A 11 17.61 7.38 -48.97
C PRO A 11 17.14 6.44 -47.85
N SER A 12 18.02 5.55 -47.34
CA SER A 12 17.68 4.69 -46.19
C SER A 12 17.46 5.47 -44.89
N LEU A 13 18.03 6.66 -44.74
CA LEU A 13 17.86 7.49 -43.53
C LEU A 13 16.40 7.91 -43.32
N ILE A 14 15.67 8.19 -44.40
CA ILE A 14 14.25 8.51 -44.34
C ILE A 14 13.47 7.32 -43.77
N TRP A 15 13.76 6.11 -44.27
CA TRP A 15 13.11 4.88 -43.82
C TRP A 15 13.41 4.58 -42.34
N TRP A 16 14.65 4.80 -41.89
CA TRP A 16 15.01 4.68 -40.47
C TRP A 16 14.23 5.67 -39.59
N VAL A 17 14.17 6.94 -39.98
CA VAL A 17 13.44 7.96 -39.20
C VAL A 17 11.94 7.67 -39.15
N LEU A 18 11.33 7.25 -40.26
CA LEU A 18 9.91 6.92 -40.33
C LEU A 18 9.56 5.60 -39.62
N SER A 19 10.52 4.66 -39.50
CA SER A 19 10.31 3.39 -38.81
C SER A 19 10.09 3.53 -37.31
N GLN A 20 10.69 4.55 -36.67
CA GLN A 20 10.59 4.75 -35.21
C GLN A 20 9.15 5.10 -34.76
N PRO A 21 8.47 6.11 -35.33
CA PRO A 21 7.09 6.43 -34.95
C PRO A 21 6.09 5.35 -35.37
N THR A 22 6.28 4.69 -36.51
CA THR A 22 5.39 3.59 -36.95
C THR A 22 5.47 2.38 -36.03
N LEU A 23 6.66 2.10 -35.49
CA LEU A 23 6.86 1.03 -34.52
C LEU A 23 6.21 1.36 -33.15
N VAL A 24 6.29 2.62 -32.70
CA VAL A 24 5.57 3.07 -31.50
C VAL A 24 4.05 2.99 -31.70
N LEU A 25 3.54 3.40 -32.86
CA LEU A 25 2.12 3.32 -33.18
C LEU A 25 1.65 1.86 -33.24
N THR A 26 2.41 0.98 -33.89
CA THR A 26 2.14 -0.47 -33.94
C THR A 26 2.12 -1.06 -32.53
N SER A 27 3.07 -0.68 -31.68
CA SER A 27 3.10 -1.08 -30.27
C SER A 27 1.82 -0.68 -29.53
N PHE A 28 1.41 0.57 -29.70
CA PHE A 28 0.20 1.08 -29.05
C PHE A 28 -1.05 0.31 -29.50
N LEU A 29 -1.20 0.06 -30.80
CA LEU A 29 -2.34 -0.68 -31.35
C LEU A 29 -2.36 -2.14 -30.90
N VAL A 30 -1.23 -2.83 -30.97
CA VAL A 30 -1.10 -4.23 -30.50
C VAL A 30 -1.37 -4.31 -29.00
N GLY A 31 -0.78 -3.42 -28.20
CA GLY A 31 -1.01 -3.38 -26.76
C GLY A 31 -2.48 -3.13 -26.40
N ARG A 32 -3.15 -2.23 -27.11
CA ARG A 32 -4.59 -1.95 -26.94
C ARG A 32 -5.46 -3.14 -27.35
N LEU A 33 -5.14 -3.81 -28.46
CA LEU A 33 -5.86 -5.00 -28.94
C LEU A 33 -5.69 -6.18 -27.99
N THR A 34 -4.46 -6.50 -27.59
CA THR A 34 -4.18 -7.60 -26.64
C THR A 34 -4.86 -7.32 -25.30
N ARG A 35 -4.85 -6.06 -24.82
CA ARG A 35 -5.59 -5.69 -23.61
C ARG A 35 -7.11 -5.86 -23.78
N PHE A 36 -7.66 -5.48 -24.93
CA PHE A 36 -9.08 -5.69 -25.22
C PHE A 36 -9.44 -7.18 -25.17
N LEU A 37 -8.58 -8.07 -25.70
CA LEU A 37 -8.76 -9.52 -25.61
C LEU A 37 -8.58 -10.07 -24.19
N LEU A 38 -7.74 -9.44 -23.37
CA LEU A 38 -7.50 -9.78 -21.96
C LEU A 38 -8.45 -9.07 -20.99
N ARG A 39 -9.46 -8.34 -21.49
CA ARG A 39 -10.38 -7.55 -20.68
C ARG A 39 -11.14 -8.48 -19.71
N GLY A 40 -11.08 -8.14 -18.42
CA GLY A 40 -11.68 -8.93 -17.34
C GLY A 40 -10.74 -9.92 -16.66
N ARG A 41 -9.50 -10.14 -17.15
CA ARG A 41 -8.53 -11.06 -16.53
C ARG A 41 -7.36 -10.38 -15.80
N VAL A 42 -6.90 -9.21 -16.26
CA VAL A 42 -5.74 -8.51 -15.69
C VAL A 42 -5.91 -6.98 -15.76
N THR A 43 -5.43 -6.26 -14.74
CA THR A 43 -5.41 -4.78 -14.68
C THR A 43 -4.00 -4.24 -14.93
N VAL A 44 -3.65 -4.02 -16.20
CA VAL A 44 -2.40 -3.32 -16.60
C VAL A 44 -2.75 -1.89 -17.01
N SER A 45 -1.92 -0.88 -16.71
CA SER A 45 -2.15 0.49 -17.19
C SER A 45 -1.84 0.61 -18.69
N ASP A 46 -2.46 1.58 -19.39
CA ASP A 46 -2.23 1.75 -20.83
C ASP A 46 -0.75 2.01 -21.15
N SER A 47 -0.10 2.84 -20.34
CA SER A 47 1.34 3.13 -20.48
C SER A 47 2.21 1.88 -20.27
N ALA A 48 1.90 1.04 -19.27
CA ALA A 48 2.66 -0.18 -19.03
C ALA A 48 2.48 -1.19 -20.16
N ALA A 49 1.27 -1.35 -20.69
CA ALA A 49 1.02 -2.22 -21.82
C ALA A 49 1.81 -1.78 -23.07
N THR A 50 1.78 -0.49 -23.40
CA THR A 50 2.54 0.05 -24.55
C THR A 50 4.04 -0.17 -24.40
N LEU A 51 4.61 0.02 -23.19
CA LEU A 51 6.03 -0.21 -22.96
C LEU A 51 6.42 -1.70 -23.09
N ILE A 52 5.60 -2.61 -22.55
CA ILE A 52 5.83 -4.06 -22.63
C ILE A 52 5.72 -4.53 -24.08
N THR A 53 4.70 -4.08 -24.81
CA THR A 53 4.52 -4.40 -26.23
C THR A 53 5.65 -3.81 -27.08
N LEU A 54 6.14 -2.62 -26.74
CA LEU A 54 7.27 -2.01 -27.45
C LEU A 54 8.53 -2.86 -27.28
N MET A 55 8.86 -3.25 -26.05
CA MET A 55 9.99 -4.13 -25.78
C MET A 55 9.86 -5.47 -26.53
N GLY A 56 8.66 -6.03 -26.57
CA GLY A 56 8.37 -7.27 -27.30
C GLY A 56 8.50 -7.12 -28.82
N LEU A 57 8.12 -5.97 -29.40
CA LEU A 57 8.31 -5.71 -30.83
C LEU A 57 9.78 -5.61 -31.20
N TRP A 58 10.60 -4.95 -30.38
CA TRP A 58 12.05 -4.86 -30.60
C TRP A 58 12.70 -6.25 -30.53
N LEU A 59 12.34 -7.04 -29.51
CA LEU A 59 12.82 -8.41 -29.37
C LEU A 59 12.39 -9.28 -30.55
N GLY A 60 11.16 -9.14 -31.02
CA GLY A 60 10.64 -9.91 -32.15
C GLY A 60 11.27 -9.52 -33.49
N LEU A 61 11.55 -8.24 -33.72
CA LEU A 61 12.33 -7.80 -34.88
C LEU A 61 13.77 -8.34 -34.84
N LEU A 62 14.41 -8.34 -33.67
CA LEU A 62 15.74 -8.93 -33.49
C LEU A 62 15.73 -10.45 -33.79
N LEU A 63 14.76 -11.18 -33.25
CA LEU A 63 14.60 -12.62 -33.47
C LEU A 63 14.31 -12.94 -34.94
N SER A 64 13.44 -12.15 -35.58
CA SER A 64 13.07 -12.36 -36.99
C SER A 64 14.22 -12.04 -37.95
N ALA A 65 15.06 -11.04 -37.65
CA ALA A 65 16.28 -10.76 -38.40
C ALA A 65 17.24 -11.97 -38.38
N TRP A 66 17.38 -12.61 -37.22
CA TRP A 66 18.21 -13.81 -37.08
C TRP A 66 17.62 -15.03 -37.82
N LEU A 67 16.29 -15.20 -37.79
CA LEU A 67 15.60 -16.35 -38.39
C LEU A 67 15.45 -16.27 -39.92
N PHE A 68 15.20 -15.09 -40.46
CA PHE A 68 14.85 -14.93 -41.88
C PHE A 68 15.96 -14.33 -42.74
N GLN A 69 17.07 -13.89 -42.14
CA GLN A 69 18.17 -13.18 -42.83
C GLN A 69 17.65 -12.09 -43.79
N ALA A 70 16.57 -11.43 -43.40
CA ALA A 70 15.86 -10.50 -44.25
C ALA A 70 16.63 -9.17 -44.34
N GLU A 71 16.74 -8.63 -45.55
CA GLU A 71 17.38 -7.34 -45.81
C GLU A 71 16.45 -6.15 -45.48
N ASP A 72 15.12 -6.39 -45.39
CA ASP A 72 14.10 -5.38 -45.14
C ASP A 72 13.28 -5.66 -43.88
N LEU A 73 13.41 -4.75 -42.90
CA LEU A 73 12.69 -4.77 -41.63
C LEU A 73 11.16 -4.67 -41.78
N MET A 74 10.68 -4.12 -42.89
CA MET A 74 9.25 -3.93 -43.17
C MET A 74 8.63 -5.11 -43.92
N SER A 75 9.38 -6.20 -44.13
CA SER A 75 8.82 -7.39 -44.75
C SER A 75 7.65 -7.96 -43.92
N PRO A 76 6.56 -8.44 -44.57
CA PRO A 76 5.38 -8.93 -43.84
C PRO A 76 5.69 -10.04 -42.82
N LYS A 77 6.69 -10.88 -43.12
CA LYS A 77 7.11 -11.99 -42.26
C LYS A 77 7.75 -11.47 -40.96
N MET A 78 8.55 -10.39 -41.03
CA MET A 78 9.15 -9.77 -39.85
C MET A 78 8.11 -9.06 -38.98
N LEU A 79 7.16 -8.35 -39.60
CA LEU A 79 6.09 -7.68 -38.85
C LEU A 79 5.17 -8.67 -38.14
N ILE A 80 4.80 -9.78 -38.79
CA ILE A 80 3.96 -10.82 -38.18
C ILE A 80 4.68 -11.44 -36.97
N THR A 81 5.93 -11.84 -37.14
CA THR A 81 6.71 -12.44 -36.05
C THR A 81 6.96 -11.46 -34.90
N ALA A 82 7.26 -10.20 -35.20
CA ALA A 82 7.42 -9.16 -34.19
C ALA A 82 6.12 -8.94 -33.38
N CYS A 83 4.98 -8.82 -34.05
CA CYS A 83 3.68 -8.68 -33.40
C CYS A 83 3.31 -9.92 -32.57
N SER A 84 3.61 -11.13 -33.05
CA SER A 84 3.39 -12.37 -32.30
C SER A 84 4.24 -12.43 -31.03
N VAL A 85 5.54 -12.11 -31.12
CA VAL A 85 6.43 -12.05 -29.95
C VAL A 85 5.94 -10.99 -28.96
N ALA A 86 5.55 -9.81 -29.45
CA ALA A 86 5.04 -8.73 -28.61
C ALA A 86 3.75 -9.11 -27.86
N ALA A 87 2.82 -9.81 -28.53
CA ALA A 87 1.61 -10.32 -27.89
C ALA A 87 1.93 -11.38 -26.82
N VAL A 88 2.85 -12.31 -27.10
CA VAL A 88 3.28 -13.35 -26.14
C VAL A 88 3.93 -12.71 -24.92
N VAL A 89 4.87 -11.77 -25.11
CA VAL A 89 5.53 -11.06 -24.01
C VAL A 89 4.51 -10.33 -23.14
N LEU A 90 3.52 -9.66 -23.74
CA LEU A 90 2.46 -9.00 -22.99
C LEU A 90 1.58 -9.98 -22.22
N ILE A 91 1.21 -11.13 -22.81
CA ILE A 91 0.43 -12.17 -22.14
C ILE A 91 1.20 -12.75 -20.96
N VAL A 92 2.49 -13.09 -21.14
CA VAL A 92 3.35 -13.65 -20.09
C VAL A 92 3.57 -12.63 -18.97
N ALA A 93 3.92 -11.38 -19.30
CA ALA A 93 4.09 -10.32 -18.31
C ALA A 93 2.77 -10.07 -17.54
N SER A 94 1.64 -10.07 -18.24
CA SER A 94 0.32 -9.93 -17.62
C SER A 94 -0.01 -11.13 -16.72
N ALA A 95 0.35 -12.35 -17.10
CA ALA A 95 0.16 -13.56 -16.29
C ALA A 95 1.03 -13.54 -15.03
N ILE A 96 2.30 -13.12 -15.14
CA ILE A 96 3.20 -12.95 -13.98
C ILE A 96 2.65 -11.88 -13.03
N LEU A 97 2.21 -10.74 -13.56
CA LEU A 97 1.59 -9.68 -12.76
C LEU A 97 0.30 -10.17 -12.10
N ALA A 98 -0.54 -10.90 -12.82
CA ALA A 98 -1.78 -11.48 -12.29
C ALA A 98 -1.50 -12.54 -11.22
N GLN A 99 -0.51 -13.41 -11.38
CA GLN A 99 -0.10 -14.38 -10.36
C GLN A 99 0.42 -13.69 -9.09
N ARG A 100 1.22 -12.63 -9.24
CA ARG A 100 1.68 -11.84 -8.08
C ARG A 100 0.54 -11.09 -7.39
N GLN A 101 -0.44 -10.60 -8.14
CA GLN A 101 -1.64 -9.97 -7.57
C GLN A 101 -2.57 -11.00 -6.89
N ARG A 102 -2.69 -12.23 -7.45
CA ARG A 102 -3.48 -13.33 -6.87
C ARG A 102 -2.92 -13.85 -5.54
N HIS A 103 -1.62 -13.67 -5.27
CA HIS A 103 -1.03 -14.05 -3.98
C HIS A 103 -1.33 -13.11 -2.80
N ARG A 104 -2.17 -12.08 -2.98
CA ARG A 104 -2.76 -11.32 -1.86
C ARG A 104 -4.11 -11.90 -1.40
N VAL A 105 -4.33 -13.21 -1.51
CA VAL A 105 -5.35 -13.85 -0.68
C VAL A 105 -4.79 -13.82 0.74
N LEU A 106 -5.30 -12.90 1.55
CA LEU A 106 -4.95 -12.84 2.97
C LEU A 106 -5.20 -14.22 3.59
N ALA A 107 -4.29 -14.68 4.45
CA ALA A 107 -4.43 -15.98 5.11
C ALA A 107 -5.80 -16.09 5.80
N PRO A 108 -6.44 -17.26 5.87
CA PRO A 108 -7.69 -17.44 6.59
C PRO A 108 -7.60 -16.85 8.00
N ILE A 109 -8.65 -16.14 8.46
CA ILE A 109 -8.63 -15.46 9.77
C ILE A 109 -8.27 -16.44 10.90
N ALA A 110 -8.80 -17.66 10.84
CA ALA A 110 -8.48 -18.72 11.79
C ALA A 110 -7.01 -19.13 11.81
N GLU A 111 -6.30 -19.06 10.68
CA GLU A 111 -4.87 -19.36 10.64
C GLU A 111 -4.05 -18.24 11.26
N MET A 112 -4.43 -16.98 11.00
CA MET A 112 -3.75 -15.85 11.61
C MET A 112 -3.97 -15.78 13.11
N ALA A 113 -5.17 -16.10 13.61
CA ALA A 113 -5.44 -16.12 15.04
C ALA A 113 -4.49 -17.09 15.78
N ARG A 114 -4.13 -18.22 15.16
CA ARG A 114 -3.17 -19.19 15.70
C ARG A 114 -1.72 -18.69 15.75
N LEU A 115 -1.36 -17.65 15.00
CA LEU A 115 -0.02 -17.08 15.05
C LEU A 115 0.24 -16.29 16.33
N GLY A 116 -0.82 -15.95 17.08
CA GLY A 116 -0.74 -15.11 18.26
C GLY A 116 -0.53 -13.63 17.95
N GLU A 117 -0.64 -12.79 18.98
CA GLU A 117 -0.38 -11.35 18.82
C GLU A 117 1.10 -11.07 18.49
N SER A 118 1.32 -10.02 17.71
CA SER A 118 2.66 -9.54 17.34
C SER A 118 2.65 -8.02 17.20
N ASP A 119 3.79 -7.42 16.88
CA ASP A 119 3.90 -5.98 16.59
C ASP A 119 2.99 -5.52 15.42
N ARG A 120 2.54 -6.46 14.58
CA ARG A 120 1.67 -6.22 13.42
C ARG A 120 0.36 -6.99 13.45
N LEU A 121 0.06 -7.74 14.50
CA LEU A 121 -1.19 -8.49 14.66
C LEU A 121 -1.73 -8.26 16.08
N GLU A 122 -2.92 -7.67 16.18
CA GLU A 122 -3.57 -7.38 17.46
C GLU A 122 -4.93 -8.08 17.51
N PHE A 123 -5.29 -8.65 18.66
CA PHE A 123 -6.60 -9.24 18.90
C PHE A 123 -7.44 -8.35 19.81
N LYS A 124 -8.73 -8.28 19.53
CA LYS A 124 -9.72 -7.71 20.43
C LYS A 124 -10.97 -8.58 20.40
N SER A 125 -11.45 -8.90 21.58
CA SER A 125 -12.65 -9.71 21.78
C SER A 125 -13.92 -9.04 21.22
N SER A 126 -13.93 -7.71 21.16
CA SER A 126 -15.07 -6.89 20.75
C SER A 126 -14.62 -5.50 20.29
N ALA A 127 -15.53 -4.74 19.67
CA ALA A 127 -15.24 -3.39 19.21
C ALA A 127 -16.02 -2.28 19.92
N ARG A 128 -17.17 -2.63 20.49
CA ARG A 128 -18.17 -1.74 21.09
C ARG A 128 -18.75 -2.32 22.37
N TRP A 129 -18.78 -3.65 22.49
CA TRP A 129 -19.33 -4.32 23.66
C TRP A 129 -18.26 -4.56 24.72
N ASN A 130 -18.49 -4.17 25.96
CA ASN A 130 -17.60 -4.54 27.05
C ASN A 130 -18.11 -5.83 27.69
N LEU A 131 -17.40 -6.94 27.44
CA LEU A 131 -17.76 -8.29 27.92
C LEU A 131 -17.82 -8.41 29.44
N ARG A 132 -17.14 -7.53 30.19
CA ARG A 132 -17.15 -7.55 31.66
C ARG A 132 -18.38 -6.86 32.24
N THR A 133 -18.81 -5.76 31.61
CA THR A 133 -19.94 -4.95 32.09
C THR A 133 -21.24 -5.23 31.34
N ASP A 134 -21.18 -6.12 30.36
CA ASP A 134 -22.27 -6.56 29.50
C ASP A 134 -23.12 -5.41 28.94
N LYS A 135 -22.41 -4.41 28.38
CA LYS A 135 -23.04 -3.23 27.79
C LYS A 135 -22.13 -2.61 26.74
N ARG A 136 -22.74 -1.79 25.88
CA ARG A 136 -22.00 -0.92 24.96
C ARG A 136 -21.12 0.05 25.74
N ASP A 137 -19.87 0.19 25.30
CA ASP A 137 -18.84 1.01 25.92
C ASP A 137 -18.03 1.76 24.85
N GLU A 138 -18.05 3.09 24.92
CA GLU A 138 -17.28 3.95 24.01
C GLU A 138 -15.76 3.82 24.21
N ALA A 139 -15.32 3.33 25.38
CA ALA A 139 -13.92 3.02 25.60
C ALA A 139 -13.43 1.90 24.65
N MET A 140 -14.27 0.91 24.36
CA MET A 140 -13.94 -0.15 23.40
C MET A 140 -13.76 0.41 21.99
N GLU A 141 -14.69 1.28 21.56
CA GLU A 141 -14.59 1.96 20.26
C GLU A 141 -13.30 2.80 20.17
N THR A 142 -12.92 3.42 21.29
CA THR A 142 -11.70 4.22 21.41
C THR A 142 -10.44 3.37 21.32
N VAL A 143 -10.42 2.19 21.93
CA VAL A 143 -9.29 1.24 21.82
C VAL A 143 -9.11 0.80 20.37
N VAL A 144 -10.18 0.41 19.68
CA VAL A 144 -10.13 0.05 18.26
C VAL A 144 -9.60 1.21 17.40
N ALA A 145 -10.11 2.42 17.61
CA ALA A 145 -9.64 3.59 16.88
C ALA A 145 -8.15 3.88 17.12
N LYS A 146 -7.67 3.79 18.37
CA LYS A 146 -6.25 3.95 18.72
C LYS A 146 -5.37 2.93 18.02
N THR A 147 -5.76 1.66 18.03
CA THR A 147 -5.01 0.59 17.38
C THR A 147 -4.90 0.82 15.88
N VAL A 148 -6.01 1.17 15.21
CA VAL A 148 -5.99 1.47 13.77
C VAL A 148 -5.13 2.70 13.47
N THR A 149 -5.25 3.78 14.24
CA THR A 149 -4.39 4.97 14.09
C THR A 149 -2.91 4.62 14.29
N ALA A 150 -2.59 3.80 15.30
CA ALA A 150 -1.23 3.36 15.57
C ALA A 150 -0.66 2.55 14.40
N PHE A 151 -1.43 1.63 13.82
CA PHE A 151 -1.01 0.89 12.63
C PHE A 151 -0.80 1.79 11.41
N LEU A 152 -1.72 2.73 11.13
CA LEU A 152 -1.58 3.71 10.05
C LEU A 152 -0.28 4.51 10.19
N ASN A 153 0.04 4.96 11.40
CA ASN A 153 1.25 5.73 11.69
C ASN A 153 2.51 4.87 11.82
N SER A 154 2.41 3.54 11.73
CA SER A 154 3.53 2.59 11.91
C SER A 154 3.70 1.74 10.65
N SER A 155 4.30 0.56 10.72
CA SER A 155 4.52 -0.27 9.53
C SER A 155 3.23 -0.85 8.92
N GLY A 156 2.05 -0.42 9.35
CA GLY A 156 0.79 -1.12 9.12
C GLY A 156 0.68 -2.38 9.99
N GLY A 157 -0.46 -3.06 9.88
CA GLY A 157 -0.74 -4.28 10.63
C GLY A 157 -2.16 -4.77 10.40
N THR A 158 -2.56 -5.74 11.20
CA THR A 158 -3.87 -6.38 11.14
C THR A 158 -4.47 -6.38 12.55
N LEU A 159 -5.73 -5.98 12.64
CA LEU A 159 -6.54 -6.08 13.85
C LEU A 159 -7.63 -7.12 13.61
N LEU A 160 -7.72 -8.12 14.49
CA LEU A 160 -8.84 -9.06 14.52
C LEU A 160 -9.81 -8.68 15.63
N LEU A 161 -11.09 -8.60 15.28
CA LEU A 161 -12.20 -8.33 16.19
C LEU A 161 -13.07 -9.58 16.33
N GLY A 162 -13.53 -9.86 17.54
CA GLY A 162 -14.23 -11.12 17.85
C GLY A 162 -13.27 -12.27 18.09
N VAL A 163 -12.03 -11.96 18.51
CA VAL A 163 -11.00 -12.96 18.85
C VAL A 163 -10.52 -12.67 20.28
N ASP A 164 -10.50 -13.68 21.13
CA ASP A 164 -10.00 -13.53 22.51
C ASP A 164 -8.46 -13.50 22.57
N ASP A 165 -7.91 -13.30 23.76
CA ASP A 165 -6.47 -13.17 23.98
C ASP A 165 -5.72 -14.49 23.70
N ASP A 166 -6.42 -15.64 23.72
CA ASP A 166 -5.88 -16.97 23.41
C ASP A 166 -5.93 -17.29 21.89
N GLY A 167 -6.50 -16.39 21.07
CA GLY A 167 -6.67 -16.59 19.63
C GLY A 167 -7.91 -17.40 19.25
N THR A 168 -8.84 -17.60 20.17
CA THR A 168 -10.13 -18.24 19.92
C THR A 168 -11.09 -17.28 19.23
N LEU A 169 -11.74 -17.74 18.17
CA LEU A 169 -12.72 -16.96 17.40
C LEU A 169 -14.06 -17.01 18.14
N ILE A 170 -14.34 -16.02 18.98
CA ILE A 170 -15.57 -15.90 19.77
C ILE A 170 -16.70 -15.18 19.03
N GLY A 171 -16.37 -14.43 17.97
CA GLY A 171 -17.33 -13.72 17.13
C GLY A 171 -17.80 -12.36 17.67
N LEU A 172 -18.55 -11.64 16.84
CA LEU A 172 -19.03 -10.27 17.08
C LEU A 172 -20.52 -10.16 17.43
N GLY A 173 -21.14 -11.28 17.83
CA GLY A 173 -22.57 -11.33 18.17
C GLY A 173 -23.03 -10.19 19.11
N PRO A 174 -22.37 -9.96 20.25
CA PRO A 174 -22.71 -8.86 21.16
C PRO A 174 -22.56 -7.48 20.50
N ASP A 175 -21.52 -7.27 19.70
CA ASP A 175 -21.32 -6.01 18.97
C ASP A 175 -22.46 -5.73 17.97
N TYR A 176 -22.93 -6.76 17.27
CA TYR A 176 -24.02 -6.65 16.31
C TYR A 176 -25.34 -6.24 16.96
N THR A 177 -25.60 -6.62 18.22
CA THR A 177 -26.81 -6.18 18.96
C THR A 177 -26.88 -4.67 19.18
N THR A 178 -25.73 -3.99 19.12
CA THR A 178 -25.65 -2.52 19.29
C THR A 178 -26.04 -1.75 18.03
N LEU A 179 -26.28 -2.45 16.93
CA LEU A 179 -26.64 -1.89 15.63
C LEU A 179 -28.15 -1.98 15.41
N LYS A 180 -28.66 -1.13 14.52
CA LYS A 180 -30.08 -1.18 14.11
C LYS A 180 -30.45 -2.51 13.43
N GLN A 181 -29.49 -3.08 12.71
CA GLN A 181 -29.58 -4.38 12.05
C GLN A 181 -28.29 -5.13 12.40
N PRO A 182 -28.39 -6.34 12.97
CA PRO A 182 -27.25 -7.10 13.45
C PRO A 182 -26.59 -7.87 12.29
N ASP A 183 -25.96 -7.14 11.38
CA ASP A 183 -25.29 -7.69 10.20
C ASP A 183 -23.87 -7.11 10.00
N ALA A 184 -23.03 -7.85 9.26
CA ALA A 184 -21.65 -7.48 8.98
C ALA A 184 -21.53 -6.17 8.18
N ASP A 185 -22.41 -5.96 7.21
CA ASP A 185 -22.42 -4.77 6.35
C ASP A 185 -22.62 -3.49 7.18
N ARG A 186 -23.57 -3.52 8.12
CA ARG A 186 -23.87 -2.40 9.01
C ARG A 186 -22.77 -2.19 10.03
N PHE A 187 -22.11 -3.26 10.47
CA PHE A 187 -20.93 -3.17 11.32
C PHE A 187 -19.75 -2.50 10.58
N GLU A 188 -19.50 -2.86 9.33
CA GLU A 188 -18.47 -2.21 8.50
C GLU A 188 -18.80 -0.73 8.28
N LEU A 189 -20.06 -0.40 7.96
CA LEU A 189 -20.49 1.00 7.83
C LEU A 189 -20.25 1.80 9.11
N TRP A 190 -20.51 1.20 10.27
CA TRP A 190 -20.22 1.82 11.56
C TRP A 190 -18.70 2.05 11.76
N LEU A 191 -17.85 1.04 11.48
CA LEU A 191 -16.39 1.20 11.55
C LEU A 191 -15.90 2.37 10.68
N ARG A 192 -16.40 2.43 9.44
CA ARG A 192 -16.06 3.49 8.48
C ARG A 192 -16.49 4.87 8.97
N ASP A 193 -17.69 4.99 9.54
CA ASP A 193 -18.18 6.25 10.11
C ASP A 193 -17.38 6.70 11.34
N MET A 194 -17.08 5.75 12.24
CA MET A 194 -16.24 5.98 13.41
C MET A 194 -14.85 6.47 12.97
N TRP A 195 -14.22 5.83 11.98
CA TRP A 195 -12.93 6.28 11.47
C TRP A 195 -13.01 7.63 10.78
N ARG A 196 -14.04 7.87 9.96
CA ARG A 196 -14.24 9.17 9.30
C ARG A 196 -14.31 10.30 10.32
N THR A 197 -15.04 10.08 11.41
CA THR A 197 -15.23 11.08 12.47
C THR A 197 -13.96 11.28 13.29
N ARG A 198 -13.24 10.21 13.63
CA ARG A 198 -12.09 10.26 14.54
C ARG A 198 -10.73 10.45 13.86
N LEU A 199 -10.55 9.99 12.63
CA LEU A 199 -9.28 10.01 11.89
C LEU A 199 -9.34 10.93 10.65
N GLY A 200 -10.54 11.31 10.21
CA GLY A 200 -10.78 12.09 9.00
C GLY A 200 -10.98 11.23 7.75
N THR A 201 -11.65 11.80 6.75
CA THR A 201 -12.13 11.10 5.54
C THR A 201 -11.04 10.35 4.78
N ASN A 202 -9.89 10.99 4.55
CA ASN A 202 -8.82 10.39 3.75
C ASN A 202 -8.16 9.20 4.46
N ALA A 203 -7.99 9.28 5.78
CA ALA A 203 -7.41 8.19 6.56
C ALA A 203 -8.38 7.02 6.71
N ALA A 204 -9.69 7.31 6.86
CA ALA A 204 -10.74 6.31 6.99
C ALA A 204 -10.92 5.40 5.76
N ALA A 205 -10.43 5.84 4.59
CA ALA A 205 -10.46 5.05 3.36
C ALA A 205 -9.33 4.01 3.25
N LEU A 206 -8.30 4.08 4.11
CA LEU A 206 -7.13 3.22 4.03
C LEU A 206 -7.33 1.80 4.60
N PRO A 207 -7.99 1.61 5.76
CA PRO A 207 -8.24 0.27 6.29
C PRO A 207 -9.15 -0.55 5.36
N LEU A 208 -8.76 -1.80 5.14
CA LEU A 208 -9.55 -2.81 4.43
C LEU A 208 -10.23 -3.71 5.46
N VAL A 209 -11.52 -3.97 5.27
CA VAL A 209 -12.34 -4.78 6.18
C VAL A 209 -12.81 -6.03 5.46
N ASP A 210 -12.73 -7.16 6.14
CA ASP A 210 -13.29 -8.42 5.67
C ASP A 210 -13.76 -9.27 6.86
N PHE A 211 -14.67 -10.20 6.60
CA PHE A 211 -15.32 -11.02 7.62
C PHE A 211 -15.12 -12.50 7.32
N ALA A 212 -15.09 -13.32 8.36
CA ALA A 212 -15.14 -14.77 8.23
C ALA A 212 -16.03 -15.37 9.34
N PRO A 213 -16.71 -16.50 9.06
CA PRO A 213 -17.45 -17.21 10.08
C PRO A 213 -16.50 -17.84 11.12
N THR A 214 -17.00 -18.01 12.34
CA THR A 214 -16.39 -18.89 13.35
C THR A 214 -16.38 -20.34 12.86
N PRO A 215 -15.51 -21.22 13.41
CA PRO A 215 -15.50 -22.64 13.05
C PRO A 215 -16.87 -23.34 13.19
N GLN A 216 -17.69 -22.88 14.13
CA GLN A 216 -19.04 -23.36 14.39
C GLN A 216 -20.09 -22.77 13.43
N GLY A 217 -19.76 -21.69 12.72
CA GLY A 217 -20.64 -21.03 11.75
C GLY A 217 -21.79 -20.23 12.37
N ASP A 218 -21.77 -20.02 13.68
CA ASP A 218 -22.81 -19.35 14.46
C ASP A 218 -22.58 -17.85 14.64
N ALA A 219 -21.35 -17.39 14.42
CA ALA A 219 -20.95 -16.00 14.52
C ALA A 219 -19.91 -15.64 13.46
N GLU A 220 -19.62 -14.35 13.34
CA GLU A 220 -18.60 -13.83 12.43
C GLU A 220 -17.55 -13.05 13.20
N VAL A 221 -16.30 -13.16 12.72
CA VAL A 221 -15.17 -12.34 13.16
C VAL A 221 -14.82 -11.33 12.06
N CYS A 222 -14.27 -10.19 12.45
CA CYS A 222 -13.87 -9.14 11.52
C CYS A 222 -12.37 -9.00 11.51
N ARG A 223 -11.79 -8.95 10.32
CA ARG A 223 -10.40 -8.57 10.10
C ARG A 223 -10.34 -7.16 9.52
N ILE A 224 -9.42 -6.38 10.08
CA ILE A 224 -9.09 -5.04 9.61
C ILE A 224 -7.63 -5.02 9.21
N THR A 225 -7.36 -4.98 7.90
CA THR A 225 -6.01 -4.86 7.35
C THR A 225 -5.68 -3.39 7.15
N VAL A 226 -4.69 -2.89 7.89
CA VAL A 226 -4.34 -1.47 7.95
C VAL A 226 -2.97 -1.25 7.28
N PRO A 227 -2.91 -0.60 6.10
CA PRO A 227 -1.64 -0.27 5.47
C PRO A 227 -0.94 0.90 6.18
N PRO A 228 0.40 1.05 6.03
CA PRO A 228 1.07 2.26 6.49
C PRO A 228 0.57 3.49 5.72
N ALA A 229 0.20 4.55 6.45
CA ALA A 229 -0.33 5.76 5.86
C ALA A 229 0.78 6.61 5.20
N PRO A 230 0.49 7.26 4.07
CA PRO A 230 1.42 8.17 3.38
C PRO A 230 1.60 9.55 4.06
N TRP A 231 0.84 9.84 5.13
CA TRP A 231 0.91 11.05 5.95
C TRP A 231 0.56 10.73 7.41
N PRO A 232 0.92 11.59 8.39
CA PRO A 232 0.54 11.40 9.78
C PRO A 232 -0.98 11.47 9.95
N VAL A 233 -1.51 10.49 10.68
CA VAL A 233 -2.93 10.37 11.02
C VAL A 233 -3.10 10.66 12.50
N TYR A 234 -3.88 11.68 12.82
CA TYR A 234 -4.16 12.05 14.21
C TYR A 234 -5.53 11.53 14.62
N LEU A 235 -5.60 10.96 15.83
CA LEU A 235 -6.85 10.56 16.45
C LEU A 235 -7.48 11.77 17.12
N ARG A 236 -8.74 12.06 16.79
CA ARG A 236 -9.53 13.13 17.39
C ARG A 236 -10.57 12.55 18.32
N SER A 237 -10.63 13.09 19.54
CA SER A 237 -11.68 12.80 20.51
C SER A 237 -12.42 14.09 20.85
N LYS A 238 -13.70 13.97 21.19
CA LYS A 238 -14.53 15.14 21.49
C LYS A 238 -13.96 15.91 22.69
N GLY A 239 -13.65 17.19 22.50
CA GLY A 239 -13.13 18.06 23.56
C GLY A 239 -11.69 17.77 23.98
N ARG A 240 -10.91 17.04 23.18
CA ARG A 240 -9.48 16.83 23.39
C ARG A 240 -8.69 17.21 22.14
N ASP A 241 -7.42 17.50 22.35
CA ASP A 241 -6.49 17.76 21.25
C ASP A 241 -6.27 16.52 20.41
N ALA A 242 -5.81 16.73 19.18
CA ALA A 242 -5.53 15.65 18.25
C ALA A 242 -4.28 14.88 18.71
N GLU A 243 -4.41 13.57 18.90
CA GLU A 243 -3.36 12.72 19.45
C GLU A 243 -2.67 11.91 18.36
N LEU A 244 -1.33 11.84 18.40
CA LEU A 244 -0.56 10.97 17.52
C LEU A 244 -0.25 9.65 18.23
N TRP A 245 -0.78 8.55 17.71
CA TRP A 245 -0.56 7.20 18.24
C TRP A 245 0.33 6.40 17.29
N VAL A 246 1.27 5.63 17.83
CA VAL A 246 2.20 4.76 17.09
C VAL A 246 2.36 3.40 17.77
N ARG A 247 2.73 2.38 17.00
CA ARG A 247 3.17 1.07 17.52
C ARG A 247 4.65 1.12 17.86
N VAL A 248 4.98 0.71 19.09
CA VAL A 248 6.35 0.52 19.58
C VAL A 248 6.44 -0.90 20.12
N GLY A 249 7.06 -1.80 19.35
CA GLY A 249 7.01 -3.24 19.64
C GLY A 249 5.56 -3.73 19.67
N ASN A 250 5.18 -4.48 20.71
CA ASN A 250 3.80 -4.93 20.89
C ASN A 250 2.91 -3.95 21.69
N SER A 251 3.22 -2.64 21.70
CA SER A 251 2.42 -1.66 22.45
C SER A 251 2.01 -0.47 21.59
N THR A 252 0.80 0.02 21.84
CA THR A 252 0.28 1.27 21.26
C THR A 252 0.60 2.43 22.21
N ARG A 253 1.38 3.40 21.76
CA ARG A 253 1.81 4.55 22.56
C ARG A 253 1.38 5.87 21.94
N ARG A 254 0.98 6.81 22.78
CA ARG A 254 0.78 8.22 22.41
C ARG A 254 2.15 8.89 22.42
N LEU A 255 2.47 9.64 21.36
CA LEU A 255 3.63 10.51 21.36
C LEU A 255 3.25 11.87 21.94
N GLU A 256 4.10 12.41 22.81
CA GLU A 256 4.03 13.81 23.20
C GLU A 256 4.42 14.70 22.02
N VAL A 257 4.16 16.00 22.13
CA VAL A 257 4.28 16.95 21.02
C VAL A 257 5.69 16.99 20.42
N ASP A 258 6.72 16.99 21.26
CA ASP A 258 8.13 16.99 20.86
C ASP A 258 8.51 15.70 20.11
N ASP A 259 8.22 14.54 20.71
CA ASP A 259 8.45 13.23 20.09
C ASP A 259 7.66 13.07 18.78
N ALA A 260 6.43 13.62 18.72
CA ALA A 260 5.60 13.59 17.53
C ALA A 260 6.20 14.39 16.38
N VAL A 261 6.75 15.58 16.64
CA VAL A 261 7.40 16.41 15.62
C VAL A 261 8.61 15.70 15.02
N ASP A 262 9.46 15.12 15.86
CA ASP A 262 10.63 14.36 15.43
C ASP A 262 10.22 13.12 14.62
N TYR A 263 9.27 12.36 15.15
CA TYR A 263 8.77 11.15 14.50
C TYR A 263 8.21 11.45 13.11
N VAL A 264 7.37 12.48 13.00
CA VAL A 264 6.75 12.88 11.73
C VAL A 264 7.81 13.31 10.71
N SER A 265 8.82 14.07 11.16
CA SER A 265 9.90 14.57 10.31
C SER A 265 10.75 13.45 9.72
N LEU A 266 11.07 12.42 10.52
CA LEU A 266 11.83 11.27 10.03
C LEU A 266 10.99 10.35 9.14
N ARG A 267 9.73 10.08 9.54
CA ARG A 267 8.89 9.09 8.87
C ARG A 267 8.33 9.59 7.55
N TRP A 268 7.96 10.88 7.47
CA TRP A 268 7.41 11.49 6.26
C TRP A 268 8.25 12.70 5.82
N PRO A 269 9.49 12.50 5.31
CA PRO A 269 10.38 13.59 4.92
C PRO A 269 9.83 14.49 3.82
N ARG A 270 8.82 14.03 3.07
CA ARG A 270 8.18 14.80 2.01
C ARG A 270 7.27 15.91 2.53
N ILE A 271 6.75 15.78 3.75
CA ILE A 271 5.88 16.78 4.38
C ILE A 271 6.70 17.99 4.82
N ASN A 272 7.93 17.76 5.27
CA ASN A 272 8.84 18.80 5.73
C ASN A 272 9.82 19.29 4.64
N ARG A 273 9.42 19.30 3.36
CA ARG A 273 10.29 19.86 2.30
C ARG A 273 10.32 21.38 2.41
N VAL A 274 11.29 21.88 3.17
CA VAL A 274 11.88 23.20 2.95
C VAL A 274 12.34 23.28 1.50
N SER A 275 12.05 24.40 0.83
CA SER A 275 12.38 24.63 -0.57
C SER A 275 13.87 24.43 -0.82
N TRP A 276 14.26 24.11 -2.07
CA TRP A 276 15.66 23.89 -2.42
C TRP A 276 16.61 25.05 -2.01
N PRO A 277 16.21 26.35 -2.00
CA PRO A 277 17.06 27.42 -1.51
C PRO A 277 17.36 27.30 -0.01
N THR A 278 16.39 26.90 0.82
CA THR A 278 16.59 26.73 2.26
C THR A 278 17.49 25.54 2.58
N ARG A 279 17.44 24.49 1.76
CA ARG A 279 18.38 23.35 1.89
C ARG A 279 19.81 23.73 1.58
N ILE A 280 20.03 24.58 0.57
CA ILE A 280 21.38 25.08 0.26
C ILE A 280 21.87 25.96 1.41
N GLY A 281 21.03 26.84 1.95
CA GLY A 281 21.35 27.63 3.13
C GLY A 281 21.75 26.76 4.32
N ASP A 282 20.92 25.77 4.68
CA ASP A 282 21.18 24.89 5.84
C ASP A 282 22.38 23.95 5.61
N PHE A 283 22.60 23.47 4.38
CA PHE A 283 23.78 22.69 3.98
C PHE A 283 25.08 23.50 4.06
N LEU A 284 25.05 24.78 3.66
CA LEU A 284 26.20 25.67 3.79
C LEU A 284 26.47 26.06 5.25
N LEU A 285 25.44 26.00 6.12
CA LEU A 285 25.53 26.43 7.52
C LEU A 285 25.77 25.28 8.53
N ARG A 286 25.53 24.01 8.18
CA ARG A 286 25.72 22.88 9.10
C ARG A 286 26.98 22.08 8.78
N ARG A 287 28.02 22.29 9.60
CA ARG A 287 29.33 21.63 9.50
C ARG A 287 29.47 20.32 10.30
N ASP A 288 28.48 19.86 11.07
CA ASP A 288 28.71 18.67 11.92
C ASP A 288 27.61 17.59 11.96
N ARG A 289 28.14 16.37 12.14
CA ARG A 289 27.65 15.00 11.90
C ARG A 289 26.44 14.59 12.73
N VAL A 290 25.56 13.73 12.18
CA VAL A 290 25.05 12.45 12.75
C VAL A 290 24.43 11.58 11.63
N ARG A 291 24.66 10.25 11.64
CA ARG A 291 24.05 9.27 10.71
C ARG A 291 22.59 8.97 11.10
N PRO A 292 21.66 8.74 10.15
CA PRO A 292 20.27 8.46 10.48
C PRO A 292 20.09 7.06 11.08
N LEU A 293 19.60 7.00 12.34
CA LEU A 293 19.06 5.80 12.98
C LEU A 293 17.58 5.64 12.62
N SER A 294 17.05 4.41 12.69
CA SER A 294 15.62 4.18 12.44
C SER A 294 14.76 4.90 13.50
N PRO A 295 13.60 5.50 13.15
CA PRO A 295 12.80 6.29 14.08
C PRO A 295 12.30 5.48 15.29
N ALA A 296 11.99 4.20 15.07
CA ALA A 296 11.58 3.28 16.13
C ALA A 296 12.71 3.02 17.15
N ALA A 297 13.97 2.98 16.70
CA ALA A 297 15.11 2.77 17.59
C ALA A 297 15.38 4.00 18.48
N ILE A 298 15.10 5.21 18.01
CA ILE A 298 15.24 6.45 18.81
C ILE A 298 14.23 6.46 19.97
N VAL A 299 12.98 6.07 19.70
CA VAL A 299 11.93 6.01 20.72
C VAL A 299 12.22 4.92 21.75
N THR A 300 12.66 3.73 21.33
CA THR A 300 13.04 2.64 22.25
C THR A 300 14.23 3.03 23.13
N ALA A 301 15.30 3.59 22.55
CA ALA A 301 16.49 3.99 23.29
C ALA A 301 16.24 5.12 24.30
N ARG A 302 15.18 5.93 24.10
CA ARG A 302 14.80 6.99 25.04
C ARG A 302 13.87 6.48 26.14
N ALA A 303 12.98 5.55 25.82
CA ALA A 303 12.12 4.89 26.81
C ALA A 303 12.92 4.05 27.83
N GLU A 304 14.05 3.47 27.43
CA GLU A 304 14.95 2.75 28.34
C GLU A 304 15.65 3.69 29.33
N ARG A 305 15.93 4.94 28.95
CA ARG A 305 16.56 5.92 29.85
C ARG A 305 15.63 6.41 30.94
N THR A 306 14.35 6.62 30.62
CA THR A 306 13.35 7.09 31.59
C THR A 306 12.95 6.01 32.61
N GLY A 307 13.20 4.73 32.34
CA GLY A 307 13.00 3.63 33.30
C GLY A 307 14.14 3.42 34.30
N SER A 308 15.31 4.04 34.09
CA SER A 308 16.50 3.85 34.94
C SER A 308 16.68 4.89 36.06
N GLY A 309 15.77 5.88 36.14
CA GLY A 309 15.79 6.92 37.17
C GLY A 309 14.85 6.61 38.34
N ALA A 310 14.99 5.45 38.97
CA ALA A 310 14.37 5.21 40.28
C ALA A 310 15.26 5.84 41.36
N TRP A 311 14.66 6.80 42.05
CA TRP A 311 15.16 7.59 43.17
C TRP A 311 15.70 6.72 44.32
N ASP A 312 16.96 6.94 44.73
CA ASP A 312 17.53 6.43 45.99
C ASP A 312 17.36 7.53 47.06
N PRO A 313 16.62 7.29 48.17
CA PRO A 313 16.38 8.32 49.18
C PRO A 313 17.57 8.63 50.09
N ASP A 314 18.64 7.82 50.09
CA ASP A 314 19.67 7.86 51.15
C ASP A 314 21.13 7.94 50.61
N ALA A 315 21.42 8.90 49.73
CA ALA A 315 22.79 9.24 49.30
C ALA A 315 23.08 10.75 49.35
#